data_AF-X0UDW2-F1
#
_entry.id   AF-X0UDW2-F1
#
_cell.length_a   1.000
_cell.length_b   1.000
_cell.length_c   1.000
_cell.angle_alpha   90.00
_cell.angle_beta   90.00
_cell.angle_gamma   90.00
#
_symmetry.space_group_name_H-M   'P 1'
#
loop_
_entity.id
_entity.type
_entity.pdbx_description
1 polymer ?
#
loop_
_entity_poly.entity_id
_entity_poly.type
_entity_poly.pdbx_seq_one_letter_code
_entity_poly.pdbx_strand_id
1 'polypeptide(L)'
;VAGPAGSSGATGETGVTGATNGNTGGTGSTGPTGLAGTNGAPGATGAVGATGSDELDITTVSTTSTLGVDDGAFIDVTAGSITITLPAVATAAVGKVYHIKDADGNAGSSNITIEGNASENIDGSLNFVLNVNYQAVSIVNLGDKWSVY
;
A
#
# COMPACT_ATOMS: atom_id res chain seq x y z
N VAL A 1 11.85 11.45 12.31
CA VAL A 1 13.06 11.09 13.09
C VAL A 1 13.98 12.31 13.12
N ALA A 2 14.54 12.68 14.27
CA ALA A 2 15.46 13.82 14.40
C ALA A 2 16.91 13.40 14.08
N GLY A 3 17.72 14.29 13.49
CA GLY A 3 19.11 14.01 13.11
C GLY A 3 20.07 13.89 14.31
N PRO A 4 21.26 13.28 14.13
CA PRO A 4 22.23 13.09 15.20
C PRO A 4 22.78 14.42 15.73
N ALA A 5 23.13 14.45 17.02
CA ALA A 5 23.73 15.62 17.66
C ALA A 5 25.13 15.95 17.09
N GLY A 6 25.48 17.24 17.00
CA GLY A 6 26.77 17.69 16.50
C GLY A 6 27.97 17.30 17.40
N SER A 7 29.17 17.25 16.82
CA SER A 7 30.41 16.90 17.53
C SER A 7 30.81 17.96 18.57
N SER A 8 31.32 17.53 19.73
CA SER A 8 31.89 18.41 20.75
C SER A 8 33.08 19.23 20.23
N GLY A 9 33.22 20.47 20.72
CA GLY A 9 34.35 21.36 20.36
C GLY A 9 35.71 20.86 20.88
N ALA A 10 36.81 21.30 20.24
CA ALA A 10 38.17 20.93 20.60
C ALA A 10 38.60 21.44 21.99
N THR A 11 39.39 20.63 22.71
CA THR A 11 40.00 21.02 24.00
C THR A 11 41.02 22.15 23.80
N GLY A 12 41.01 23.17 24.66
CA GLY A 12 41.94 24.29 24.59
C GLY A 12 43.41 23.90 24.82
N GLU A 13 44.35 24.72 24.31
CA GLU A 13 45.79 24.48 24.39
C GLU A 13 46.33 24.49 25.84
N THR A 14 47.29 23.61 26.12
CA THR A 14 48.00 23.59 27.41
C THR A 14 48.88 24.83 27.56
N GLY A 15 48.80 25.51 28.70
CA GLY A 15 49.60 26.72 28.98
C GLY A 15 51.11 26.49 28.94
N VAL A 16 51.87 27.52 28.57
CA VAL A 16 53.34 27.48 28.45
C VAL A 16 54.04 27.27 29.80
N THR A 17 55.05 26.41 29.83
CA THR A 17 55.93 26.23 30.99
C THR A 17 56.79 27.48 31.20
N GLY A 18 56.81 28.02 32.43
CA GLY A 18 57.59 29.22 32.76
C GLY A 18 59.11 29.06 32.57
N ALA A 19 59.78 30.14 32.16
CA ALA A 19 61.23 30.18 31.94
C ALA A 19 62.02 29.92 33.24
N THR A 20 63.17 29.25 33.12
CA THR A 20 63.88 28.50 34.17
C THR A 20 64.35 29.30 35.41
N ASN A 21 64.17 30.61 35.50
CA ASN A 21 64.56 31.38 36.68
C ASN A 21 63.43 32.32 37.14
N GLY A 22 62.71 31.93 38.19
CA GLY A 22 61.79 32.80 38.95
C GLY A 22 60.33 32.37 38.89
N ASN A 23 59.81 31.86 40.02
CA ASN A 23 58.41 31.61 40.37
C ASN A 23 57.63 30.65 39.44
N THR A 24 57.12 29.54 40.00
CA THR A 24 56.15 28.66 39.31
C THR A 24 55.01 29.51 38.76
N GLY A 25 54.92 29.65 37.43
CA GLY A 25 53.84 30.37 36.77
C GLY A 25 52.51 29.69 37.07
N GLY A 26 51.49 30.48 37.45
CA GLY A 26 50.15 29.97 37.73
C GLY A 26 49.59 29.19 36.54
N THR A 27 48.80 28.15 36.82
CA THR A 27 48.10 27.37 35.79
C THR A 27 47.30 28.30 34.88
N GLY A 28 47.48 28.18 33.56
CA GLY A 28 46.74 28.97 32.58
C GLY A 28 45.23 28.76 32.70
N SER A 29 44.46 29.82 32.44
CA SER A 29 43.00 29.78 32.47
C SER A 29 42.44 28.76 31.47
N THR A 30 41.41 28.00 31.87
CA THR A 30 40.69 27.09 30.97
C THR A 30 40.15 27.84 29.75
N GLY A 31 40.36 27.29 28.55
CA GLY A 31 39.87 27.87 27.30
C GLY A 31 38.33 27.92 27.20
N PRO A 32 37.77 28.76 26.31
CA PRO A 32 36.34 28.91 26.16
C PRO A 32 35.66 27.62 25.68
N THR A 33 34.42 27.37 26.11
CA THR A 33 33.58 26.28 25.61
C THR A 33 33.27 26.48 24.13
N GLY A 34 33.40 25.41 23.31
CA GLY A 34 33.08 25.45 21.88
C GLY A 34 31.61 25.75 21.60
N LEU A 35 31.34 26.33 20.43
CA LEU A 35 29.97 26.67 19.98
C LEU A 35 29.10 25.41 19.82
N ALA A 36 27.81 25.54 20.11
CA ALA A 36 26.84 24.48 19.88
C ALA A 36 26.72 24.15 18.37
N GLY A 37 26.59 22.85 18.04
CA GLY A 37 26.39 22.40 16.66
C GLY A 37 25.07 22.90 16.08
N THR A 38 25.01 23.10 14.77
CA THR A 38 23.80 23.52 14.06
C THR A 38 22.79 22.37 13.93
N ASN A 39 21.49 22.67 13.93
CA ASN A 39 20.46 21.68 13.64
C ASN A 39 20.62 21.13 12.21
N GLY A 40 20.39 19.82 12.04
CA GLY A 40 20.36 19.20 10.71
C GLY A 40 19.20 19.71 9.85
N ALA A 41 19.38 19.67 8.52
CA ALA A 41 18.35 20.08 7.57
C ALA A 41 17.09 19.18 7.65
N PRO A 42 15.89 19.71 7.37
CA PRO A 42 14.68 18.90 7.25
C PRO A 42 14.84 17.78 6.22
N GLY A 43 14.22 16.63 6.47
CA GLY A 43 14.18 15.51 5.51
C GLY A 43 13.36 15.86 4.26
N ALA A 44 13.63 15.16 3.16
CA ALA A 44 12.89 15.34 1.91
C ALA A 44 11.40 14.97 2.05
N THR A 45 10.52 15.76 1.44
CA THR A 45 9.10 15.43 1.30
C THR A 45 8.95 14.16 0.46
N GLY A 46 8.08 13.24 0.88
CA GLY A 46 7.78 12.01 0.12
C GLY A 46 7.14 12.30 -1.24
N ALA A 47 7.23 11.33 -2.16
CA ALA A 47 6.64 11.45 -3.49
C ALA A 47 5.11 11.59 -3.41
N VAL A 48 4.54 12.42 -4.28
CA VAL A 48 3.08 12.50 -4.47
C VAL A 48 2.59 11.18 -5.08
N GLY A 49 1.51 10.61 -4.53
CA GLY A 49 0.90 9.39 -5.05
C GLY A 49 0.34 9.58 -6.47
N ALA A 50 0.20 8.49 -7.23
CA ALA A 50 -0.40 8.55 -8.55
C ALA A 50 -1.86 9.02 -8.46
N THR A 51 -2.22 10.03 -9.27
CA THR A 51 -3.63 10.40 -9.49
C THR A 51 -4.30 9.26 -10.26
N GLY A 52 -5.37 8.67 -9.71
CA GLY A 52 -6.17 7.66 -10.43
C GLY A 52 -6.82 8.27 -11.67
N SER A 53 -6.89 7.53 -12.77
CA SER A 53 -7.61 7.97 -13.99
C SER A 53 -9.10 8.04 -13.71
N ASP A 54 -9.74 9.17 -14.03
CA ASP A 54 -11.18 9.39 -13.85
C ASP A 54 -12.08 8.58 -14.82
N GLU A 55 -11.50 7.70 -15.65
CA GLU A 55 -12.26 6.78 -16.49
C GLU A 55 -12.62 5.53 -15.66
N LEU A 56 -13.91 5.21 -15.58
CA LEU A 56 -14.37 3.99 -14.91
C LEU A 56 -13.82 2.80 -15.67
N ASP A 57 -12.85 2.10 -15.07
CA ASP A 57 -12.26 0.93 -15.67
C ASP A 57 -13.30 -0.21 -15.71
N ILE A 58 -13.64 -0.65 -16.93
CA ILE A 58 -14.58 -1.74 -17.22
C ILE A 58 -13.79 -2.89 -17.84
N THR A 59 -13.93 -4.08 -17.26
CA THR A 59 -13.36 -5.31 -17.82
C THR A 59 -14.46 -6.15 -18.45
N THR A 60 -14.39 -6.37 -19.76
CA THR A 60 -15.32 -7.26 -20.47
C THR A 60 -14.86 -8.72 -20.40
N VAL A 61 -15.78 -9.62 -20.05
CA VAL A 61 -15.56 -11.06 -19.93
C VAL A 61 -16.55 -11.82 -20.80
N SER A 62 -16.04 -12.61 -21.75
CA SER A 62 -16.85 -13.40 -22.69
C SER A 62 -16.51 -14.90 -22.67
N THR A 63 -15.55 -15.31 -21.83
CA THR A 63 -15.10 -16.69 -21.66
C THR A 63 -14.75 -16.95 -20.21
N THR A 64 -14.78 -18.21 -19.76
CA THR A 64 -14.30 -18.61 -18.44
C THR A 64 -12.87 -18.11 -18.18
N SER A 65 -12.67 -17.35 -17.11
CA SER A 65 -11.40 -16.72 -16.76
C SER A 65 -11.29 -16.41 -15.26
N THR A 66 -10.07 -16.17 -14.80
CA THR A 66 -9.81 -15.60 -13.47
C THR A 66 -9.62 -14.09 -13.61
N LEU A 67 -10.29 -13.31 -12.77
CA LEU A 67 -10.12 -11.86 -12.71
C LEU A 67 -8.76 -11.50 -12.10
N GLY A 68 -8.12 -10.47 -12.66
CA GLY A 68 -6.90 -9.85 -12.15
C GLY A 68 -7.17 -8.88 -11.01
N VAL A 69 -6.19 -8.69 -10.13
CA VAL A 69 -6.27 -7.70 -9.04
C VAL A 69 -6.37 -6.26 -9.55
N ASP A 70 -5.85 -6.04 -10.76
CA ASP A 70 -5.86 -4.75 -11.46
C ASP A 70 -7.07 -4.60 -12.41
N ASP A 71 -7.90 -5.64 -12.57
CA ASP A 71 -9.12 -5.53 -13.40
C ASP A 71 -10.06 -4.46 -12.85
N GLY A 72 -10.86 -3.91 -13.77
CA GLY A 72 -11.84 -2.89 -13.50
C GLY A 72 -12.82 -3.29 -12.40
N ALA A 73 -13.30 -2.31 -11.64
CA ALA A 73 -14.30 -2.56 -10.60
C ALA A 73 -15.64 -3.01 -11.21
N PHE A 74 -15.92 -2.66 -12.47
CA PHE A 74 -17.09 -3.11 -13.22
C PHE A 74 -16.69 -4.22 -14.18
N ILE A 75 -17.32 -5.38 -14.03
CA ILE A 75 -17.12 -6.55 -14.89
C ILE A 75 -18.36 -6.72 -15.76
N ASP A 76 -18.17 -6.47 -17.05
CA ASP A 76 -19.18 -6.62 -18.08
C ASP A 76 -19.14 -8.04 -18.65
N VAL A 77 -20.13 -8.85 -18.32
CA VAL A 77 -20.22 -10.25 -18.77
C VAL A 77 -21.14 -10.36 -19.97
N THR A 78 -20.58 -10.77 -21.10
CA THR A 78 -21.25 -10.82 -22.41
C THR A 78 -21.53 -12.25 -22.90
N ALA A 79 -21.33 -13.25 -22.04
CA ALA A 79 -21.56 -14.65 -22.34
C ALA A 79 -22.26 -15.39 -21.18
N GLY A 80 -23.06 -16.40 -21.51
CA GLY A 80 -23.61 -17.35 -20.54
C GLY A 80 -22.81 -18.66 -20.50
N SER A 81 -23.05 -19.50 -19.49
CA SER A 81 -22.34 -20.77 -19.27
C SER A 81 -20.84 -20.61 -19.09
N ILE A 82 -20.43 -19.52 -18.43
CA ILE A 82 -19.03 -19.27 -18.08
C ILE A 82 -18.84 -19.29 -16.56
N THR A 83 -17.59 -19.47 -16.16
CA THR A 83 -17.13 -19.35 -14.78
C THR A 83 -16.17 -18.18 -14.66
N ILE A 84 -16.43 -17.27 -13.73
CA ILE A 84 -15.56 -16.17 -13.36
C ILE A 84 -14.95 -16.51 -12.02
N THR A 85 -13.65 -16.81 -12.00
CA THR A 85 -12.92 -17.05 -10.76
C THR A 85 -12.40 -15.72 -10.22
N LEU A 86 -12.72 -15.38 -8.97
CA LEU A 86 -12.16 -14.23 -8.29
C LEU A 86 -10.65 -14.41 -8.05
N PRO A 87 -9.85 -13.33 -7.95
CA PRO A 87 -8.46 -13.45 -7.52
C PRO A 87 -8.39 -14.01 -6.09
N ALA A 88 -7.23 -14.58 -5.74
CA ALA A 88 -6.99 -15.02 -4.38
C ALA A 88 -7.18 -13.87 -3.38
N VAL A 89 -7.84 -14.12 -2.25
CA VAL A 89 -8.10 -13.07 -1.23
C VAL A 89 -6.81 -12.46 -0.70
N ALA A 90 -5.72 -13.23 -0.70
CA ALA A 90 -4.40 -12.81 -0.24
C ALA A 90 -3.67 -11.87 -1.22
N THR A 91 -4.06 -11.84 -2.49
CA THR A 91 -3.43 -10.98 -3.52
C THR A 91 -4.26 -9.75 -3.83
N ALA A 92 -5.59 -9.83 -3.76
CA ALA A 92 -6.45 -8.67 -3.90
C ALA A 92 -6.39 -7.79 -2.65
N ALA A 93 -6.44 -6.47 -2.83
CA ALA A 93 -6.50 -5.54 -1.70
C ALA A 93 -7.77 -5.75 -0.86
N VAL A 94 -7.66 -5.62 0.47
CA VAL A 94 -8.84 -5.56 1.34
C VAL A 94 -9.71 -4.37 0.92
N GLY A 95 -11.00 -4.60 0.74
CA GLY A 95 -11.94 -3.62 0.21
C GLY A 95 -11.98 -3.53 -1.32
N LYS A 96 -11.21 -4.35 -2.06
CA LYS A 96 -11.40 -4.50 -3.51
C LYS A 96 -12.81 -5.02 -3.78
N VAL A 97 -13.48 -4.37 -4.71
CA VAL A 97 -14.85 -4.68 -5.12
C VAL A 97 -14.86 -5.06 -6.60
N TYR A 98 -15.67 -6.06 -6.93
CA TYR A 98 -16.11 -6.34 -8.30
C TYR A 98 -17.63 -6.27 -8.38
N HIS A 99 -18.13 -5.43 -9.27
CA HIS A 99 -19.51 -5.34 -9.70
C HIS A 99 -19.67 -6.15 -10.98
N ILE A 100 -20.21 -7.36 -10.87
CA ILE A 100 -20.30 -8.31 -11.97
C ILE A 100 -21.71 -8.28 -12.52
N LYS A 101 -21.85 -8.00 -13.82
CA LYS A 101 -23.14 -7.81 -14.49
C LYS A 101 -23.26 -8.75 -15.69
N ASP A 102 -24.35 -9.50 -15.75
CA ASP A 102 -24.85 -10.08 -17.01
C ASP A 102 -25.35 -8.94 -17.90
N ALA A 103 -24.53 -8.45 -18.82
CA ALA A 103 -24.88 -7.28 -19.63
C ALA A 103 -25.80 -7.65 -20.78
N ASP A 104 -25.60 -8.84 -21.35
CA ASP A 104 -26.30 -9.29 -22.55
C ASP A 104 -27.54 -10.15 -22.26
N GLY A 105 -27.78 -10.49 -20.99
CA GLY A 105 -28.99 -11.20 -20.58
C GLY A 105 -28.89 -12.70 -20.86
N ASN A 106 -27.70 -13.28 -20.76
CA ASN A 106 -27.49 -14.70 -21.05
C ASN A 106 -27.74 -15.60 -19.83
N ALA A 107 -27.67 -15.05 -18.61
CA ALA A 107 -27.65 -15.83 -17.38
C ALA A 107 -28.91 -16.67 -17.13
N GLY A 108 -30.09 -16.21 -17.58
CA GLY A 108 -31.35 -16.95 -17.42
C GLY A 108 -31.53 -18.12 -18.37
N SER A 109 -30.72 -18.23 -19.43
CA SER A 109 -30.66 -19.43 -20.29
C SER A 109 -29.45 -20.31 -19.96
N SER A 110 -28.34 -19.67 -19.61
CA SER A 110 -27.06 -20.31 -19.35
C SER A 110 -26.38 -19.55 -18.21
N ASN A 111 -26.44 -20.13 -17.00
CA ASN A 111 -25.95 -19.49 -15.78
C ASN A 111 -24.52 -18.95 -15.93
N ILE A 112 -24.25 -17.81 -15.30
CA ILE A 112 -22.90 -17.30 -15.07
C ILE A 112 -22.53 -17.67 -13.64
N THR A 113 -21.44 -18.42 -13.48
CA THR A 113 -20.96 -18.84 -12.16
C THR A 113 -19.81 -17.93 -11.76
N ILE A 114 -19.87 -17.36 -10.56
CA ILE A 114 -18.76 -16.63 -9.93
C ILE A 114 -18.24 -17.51 -8.81
N GLU A 115 -16.94 -17.78 -8.76
CA GLU A 115 -16.34 -18.66 -7.76
C GLU A 115 -15.14 -18.02 -7.07
N GLY A 116 -14.86 -18.44 -5.83
CA GLY A 116 -13.63 -18.08 -5.14
C GLY A 116 -12.41 -18.78 -5.76
N ASN A 117 -11.22 -18.24 -5.52
CA ASN A 117 -9.99 -18.89 -6.00
C ASN A 117 -9.75 -20.19 -5.21
N ALA A 118 -9.55 -21.31 -5.91
CA ALA A 118 -9.33 -22.62 -5.31
C ALA A 118 -10.43 -23.07 -4.32
N SER A 119 -10.21 -22.89 -3.01
CA SER A 119 -11.16 -23.26 -1.95
C SER A 119 -11.59 -22.06 -1.10
N GLU A 120 -11.37 -20.85 -1.61
CA GLU A 120 -11.88 -19.63 -1.00
C GLU A 120 -13.40 -19.53 -1.16
N ASN A 121 -14.07 -18.97 -0.16
CA ASN A 121 -15.52 -18.88 -0.14
C ASN A 121 -16.00 -17.46 -0.43
N ILE A 122 -17.18 -17.39 -1.05
CA ILE A 122 -18.05 -16.23 -1.17
C ILE A 122 -19.23 -16.47 -0.21
N ASP A 123 -19.27 -15.74 0.92
CA ASP A 123 -20.28 -15.91 1.98
C ASP A 123 -20.51 -17.36 2.43
N GLY A 124 -19.43 -18.13 2.55
CA GLY A 124 -19.48 -19.52 3.00
C GLY A 124 -19.82 -20.54 1.89
N SER A 125 -20.17 -20.10 0.69
CA SER A 125 -20.26 -20.94 -0.51
C SER A 125 -18.98 -20.86 -1.35
N LEU A 126 -18.67 -21.87 -2.16
CA LEU A 126 -17.56 -21.79 -3.14
C LEU A 126 -17.92 -20.91 -4.34
N ASN A 127 -19.21 -20.73 -4.60
CA ASN A 127 -19.71 -19.96 -5.73
C ASN A 127 -20.98 -19.17 -5.42
N PHE A 128 -21.16 -18.12 -6.22
CA PHE A 128 -22.39 -17.36 -6.39
C PHE A 128 -22.83 -17.49 -7.86
N VAL A 129 -24.13 -17.67 -8.12
CA VAL A 129 -24.63 -17.92 -9.47
C VAL A 129 -25.59 -16.82 -9.89
N LEU A 130 -25.32 -16.22 -11.05
CA LEU A 130 -26.31 -15.43 -11.77
C LEU A 130 -27.12 -16.37 -12.65
N ASN A 131 -28.43 -16.40 -12.45
CA ASN A 131 -29.38 -17.29 -13.14
C ASN A 131 -30.63 -16.56 -13.65
N VAL A 132 -30.61 -15.23 -13.61
CA VAL A 132 -31.67 -14.37 -14.17
C VAL A 132 -31.04 -13.43 -15.17
N ASN A 133 -31.69 -13.23 -16.32
CA ASN A 133 -31.21 -12.30 -17.34
C ASN A 133 -31.02 -10.91 -16.72
N TYR A 134 -29.88 -10.28 -17.03
CA TYR A 134 -29.52 -8.96 -16.54
C TYR A 134 -29.34 -8.90 -15.02
N GLN A 135 -29.10 -10.01 -14.35
CA GLN A 135 -28.73 -10.01 -12.93
C GLN A 135 -27.34 -9.41 -12.74
N ALA A 136 -27.11 -8.86 -11.54
CA ALA A 136 -25.82 -8.36 -11.11
C ALA A 136 -25.51 -8.81 -9.69
N VAL A 137 -24.24 -8.80 -9.33
CA VAL A 137 -23.77 -9.01 -7.95
C VAL A 137 -22.57 -8.10 -7.68
N SER A 138 -22.48 -7.57 -6.46
CA SER A 138 -21.28 -6.90 -5.97
C SER A 138 -20.60 -7.80 -4.95
N ILE A 139 -19.30 -8.01 -5.11
CA ILE A 139 -18.52 -8.88 -4.22
C ILE A 139 -17.29 -8.10 -3.74
N VAL A 140 -17.06 -8.11 -2.42
CA VAL A 140 -15.95 -7.40 -1.76
C VAL A 140 -14.99 -8.36 -1.09
N ASN A 141 -13.68 -8.05 -1.16
CA ASN A 141 -12.66 -8.73 -0.37
C ASN A 141 -12.64 -8.17 1.05
N LEU A 142 -12.90 -9.01 2.06
CA LEU A 142 -12.81 -8.62 3.48
C LEU A 142 -11.44 -8.94 4.11
N GLY A 143 -10.52 -9.51 3.33
CA GLY A 143 -9.14 -9.85 3.69
C GLY A 143 -8.91 -11.32 4.01
N ASP A 144 -9.97 -12.04 4.39
CA ASP A 144 -9.96 -13.49 4.66
C ASP A 144 -10.94 -14.26 3.76
N LYS A 145 -11.90 -13.56 3.17
CA LYS A 145 -12.96 -14.12 2.33
C LYS A 145 -13.52 -13.09 1.36
N TRP A 146 -14.26 -13.60 0.37
CA TRP A 146 -15.15 -12.79 -0.45
C TRP A 146 -16.55 -12.75 0.18
N SER A 147 -17.25 -11.62 0.02
CA SER A 147 -18.59 -11.42 0.57
C SER A 147 -19.46 -10.62 -0.39
N VAL A 148 -20.73 -11.00 -0.52
CA VAL A 148 -21.74 -10.26 -1.27
C VAL A 148 -22.25 -9.10 -0.41
N TYR A 149 -22.45 -7.93 -1.01
CA TYR A 149 -22.96 -6.74 -0.31
C TYR A 149 -23.85 -5.85 -1.17
#